data_AF-A0A2D1TWN5-F1
#
_entry.id   AF-A0A2D1TWN5-F1
#
_cell.length_a   1.000
_cell.length_b   1.000
_cell.length_c   1.000
_cell.angle_alpha   90.00
_cell.angle_beta   90.00
_cell.angle_gamma   90.00
#
_symmetry.space_group_name_H-M   'P 1'
#
loop_
_entity.id
_entity.type
_entity.pdbx_description
1 polymer ?
#
loop_
_entity_poly.entity_id
_entity_poly.type
_entity_poly.pdbx_seq_one_letter_code
_entity_poly.pdbx_strand_id
1 'polypeptide(L)'
;MNKKLKAASSNKSLYWSAAAVGDMEQALRNADLFDCAGIESKPFESAVFYDAKSNQTISLFYHLRNGFAHGRFCAFKSKGDIWFAIEDVAGKRKDDPAGDIKRLTARILIKNSTLCKWMKLIKAGPDIR
;
A
#
# COMPACT_ATOMS: atom_id res chain seq x y z
N MET A 1 -3.60 10.69 12.80
CA MET A 1 -3.77 9.31 12.30
C MET A 1 -2.49 8.74 11.69
N ASN A 2 -1.96 9.30 10.59
CA ASN A 2 -0.74 8.81 9.90
C ASN A 2 0.43 8.40 10.82
N LYS A 3 0.80 9.24 11.79
CA LYS A 3 1.88 8.92 12.75
C LYS A 3 1.60 7.64 13.55
N LYS A 4 0.36 7.44 14.01
CA LYS A 4 -0.07 6.25 14.77
C LYS A 4 -0.03 4.99 13.91
N LEU A 5 -0.46 5.08 12.66
CA LEU A 5 -0.45 3.95 11.72
C LEU A 5 0.98 3.51 11.38
N LYS A 6 1.87 4.47 11.09
CA LYS A 6 3.31 4.19 10.89
C LYS A 6 3.96 3.59 12.14
N ALA A 7 3.62 4.08 13.33
CA ALA A 7 4.14 3.54 14.60
C ALA A 7 3.63 2.11 14.90
N ALA A 8 2.48 1.73 14.36
CA ALA A 8 1.93 0.38 14.52
C ALA A 8 2.54 -0.66 13.56
N SER A 9 3.28 -0.22 12.54
CA SER A 9 4.04 -1.09 11.65
C SER A 9 5.46 -1.30 12.17
N SER A 10 6.16 -2.26 11.58
CA SER A 10 7.59 -2.52 11.79
C SER A 10 8.51 -1.62 10.96
N ASN A 11 7.97 -0.79 10.05
CA ASN A 11 8.74 0.15 9.25
C ASN A 11 8.24 1.58 9.45
N LYS A 12 9.05 2.44 10.07
CA LYS A 12 8.71 3.87 10.29
C LYS A 12 8.58 4.65 8.98
N SER A 13 9.23 4.19 7.90
CA SER A 13 9.16 4.74 6.54
C SER A 13 8.18 3.97 5.66
N LEU A 14 7.05 3.54 6.23
CA LEU A 14 6.08 2.68 5.55
C LEU A 14 5.49 3.27 4.25
N TYR A 15 5.32 4.58 4.14
CA TYR A 15 4.52 5.21 3.07
C TYR A 15 5.39 5.92 2.04
N TRP A 16 5.11 5.64 0.77
CA TRP A 16 5.72 6.25 -0.40
C TRP A 16 4.61 6.71 -1.34
N SER A 17 4.19 7.96 -1.20
CA SER A 17 3.09 8.52 -1.99
C SER A 17 3.63 9.17 -3.26
N ALA A 18 3.10 8.76 -4.41
CA ALA A 18 3.37 9.39 -5.71
C ALA A 18 2.31 10.46 -6.00
N ALA A 19 2.75 11.66 -6.43
CA ALA A 19 1.85 12.77 -6.77
C ALA A 19 1.21 12.59 -8.15
N ALA A 20 1.94 12.00 -9.10
CA ALA A 20 1.43 11.57 -10.39
C ALA A 20 1.64 10.07 -10.60
N VAL A 21 0.83 9.46 -11.47
CA VAL A 21 0.99 8.04 -11.82
C VAL A 21 2.33 7.78 -12.52
N GLY A 22 2.87 8.78 -13.23
CA GLY A 22 4.22 8.71 -13.83
C GLY A 22 5.35 8.57 -12.81
N ASP A 23 5.13 8.98 -11.55
CA ASP A 23 6.15 8.91 -10.50
C ASP A 23 6.17 7.54 -9.79
N MET A 24 5.23 6.65 -10.10
CA MET A 24 5.06 5.36 -9.42
C MET A 24 6.30 4.49 -9.54
N GLU A 25 6.94 4.43 -10.70
CA GLU A 25 8.14 3.62 -10.89
C GLU A 25 9.27 4.07 -9.95
N GLN A 26 9.57 5.36 -9.92
CA GLN A 26 10.63 5.89 -9.06
C GLN A 26 10.27 5.68 -7.58
N ALA A 27 9.00 5.87 -7.20
CA ALA A 27 8.55 5.61 -5.85
C ALA A 27 8.71 4.13 -5.45
N LEU A 28 8.42 3.19 -6.36
CA LEU A 28 8.61 1.76 -6.14
C LEU A 28 10.09 1.41 -5.96
N ARG A 29 10.98 2.00 -6.77
CA ARG A 29 12.44 1.79 -6.66
C ARG A 29 12.96 2.30 -5.33
N ASN A 30 12.55 3.49 -4.90
CA ASN A 30 12.97 4.08 -3.63
C ASN A 30 12.48 3.28 -2.40
N ALA A 31 11.42 2.49 -2.58
CA ALA A 31 10.76 1.72 -1.52
C ALA A 31 11.12 0.23 -1.54
N ASP A 32 12.07 -0.19 -2.38
CA ASP A 32 12.45 -1.59 -2.65
C ASP A 32 11.27 -2.48 -3.11
N LEU A 33 10.24 -1.88 -3.72
CA LEU A 33 9.04 -2.57 -4.20
C LEU A 33 8.95 -2.67 -5.73
N PHE A 34 9.98 -2.24 -6.47
CA PHE A 34 9.97 -2.34 -7.92
C PHE A 34 10.13 -3.79 -8.40
N ASP A 35 11.14 -4.48 -7.86
CA ASP A 35 11.38 -5.90 -8.06
C ASP A 35 11.06 -6.65 -6.77
N CYS A 36 10.07 -7.54 -6.82
CA CYS A 36 9.61 -8.31 -5.67
C CYS A 36 10.02 -9.79 -5.75
N ALA A 37 10.98 -10.15 -6.61
CA ALA A 37 11.47 -11.52 -6.70
C ALA A 37 11.97 -12.01 -5.33
N GLY A 38 11.45 -13.14 -4.87
CA GLY A 38 11.87 -13.76 -3.60
C GLY A 38 11.43 -13.01 -2.33
N ILE A 39 10.49 -12.07 -2.43
CA ILE A 39 10.06 -11.23 -1.29
C ILE A 39 9.52 -12.05 -0.10
N GLU A 40 9.02 -13.25 -0.34
CA GLU A 40 8.54 -14.19 0.69
C GLU A 40 9.65 -14.64 1.66
N SER A 41 10.89 -14.72 1.17
CA SER A 41 12.05 -15.14 1.96
C SER A 41 12.51 -14.08 2.95
N LYS A 42 12.35 -12.79 2.61
CA LYS A 42 12.80 -11.65 3.41
C LYS A 42 11.79 -10.48 3.31
N PRO A 43 10.55 -10.66 3.78
CA PRO A 43 9.53 -9.63 3.65
C PRO A 43 9.80 -8.47 4.61
N PHE A 44 9.32 -7.30 4.22
CA PHE A 44 9.37 -6.04 4.96
C PHE A 44 8.11 -5.23 4.70
N GLU A 45 7.71 -4.37 5.62
CA GLU A 45 6.49 -3.57 5.41
C GLU A 45 6.80 -2.32 4.60
N SER A 46 6.11 -2.13 3.48
CA SER A 46 6.23 -0.97 2.61
C SER A 46 4.95 -0.77 1.80
N ALA A 47 4.57 0.47 1.53
CA ALA A 47 3.37 0.82 0.79
C ALA A 47 3.67 1.97 -0.17
N VAL A 48 3.70 1.67 -1.47
CA VAL A 48 3.80 2.66 -2.54
C VAL A 48 2.44 2.84 -3.16
N PHE A 49 1.97 4.08 -3.29
CA PHE A 49 0.66 4.36 -3.85
C PHE A 49 0.55 5.76 -4.46
N TYR A 50 -0.30 5.88 -5.46
CA TYR A 50 -0.72 7.15 -6.05
C TYR A 50 -1.66 7.90 -5.10
N ASP A 51 -1.51 9.22 -4.96
CA ASP A 51 -2.42 10.03 -4.13
C ASP A 51 -3.78 10.27 -4.83
N ALA A 52 -4.65 9.27 -4.78
CA ALA A 52 -5.97 9.31 -5.40
C ALA A 52 -7.02 10.17 -4.67
N LYS A 53 -6.72 10.62 -3.44
CA LYS A 53 -7.67 11.27 -2.53
C LYS A 53 -7.15 12.56 -1.89
N SER A 54 -6.02 13.07 -2.36
CA SER A 54 -5.36 14.29 -1.83
C SER A 54 -5.10 14.20 -0.32
N ASN A 55 -4.94 12.97 0.18
CA ASN A 55 -4.70 12.63 1.57
C ASN A 55 -4.09 11.24 1.63
N GLN A 56 -2.82 11.16 2.02
CA GLN A 56 -2.06 9.90 2.03
C GLN A 56 -2.75 8.77 2.82
N THR A 57 -3.41 9.07 3.94
CA THR A 57 -4.09 8.03 4.73
C THR A 57 -5.29 7.47 3.98
N ILE A 58 -6.09 8.36 3.41
CA ILE A 58 -7.32 8.00 2.71
C ILE A 58 -6.99 7.32 1.37
N SER A 59 -5.96 7.79 0.67
CA SER A 59 -5.43 7.16 -0.55
C SER A 59 -4.92 5.74 -0.27
N LEU A 60 -4.15 5.54 0.80
CA LEU A 60 -3.71 4.21 1.21
C LEU A 60 -4.91 3.26 1.46
N PHE A 61 -5.90 3.70 2.24
CA PHE A 61 -7.08 2.87 2.51
C PHE A 61 -7.93 2.62 1.26
N TYR A 62 -8.02 3.59 0.36
CA TYR A 62 -8.66 3.42 -0.94
C TYR A 62 -8.00 2.28 -1.74
N HIS A 63 -6.66 2.27 -1.83
CA HIS A 63 -5.93 1.23 -2.55
C HIS A 63 -5.99 -0.14 -1.86
N LEU A 64 -5.89 -0.19 -0.52
CA LEU A 64 -6.09 -1.43 0.24
C LEU A 64 -7.49 -2.01 -0.02
N ARG A 65 -8.53 -1.17 0.03
CA ARG A 65 -9.91 -1.59 -0.25
C ARG A 65 -10.03 -2.17 -1.66
N ASN A 66 -9.48 -1.49 -2.67
CA ASN A 66 -9.53 -1.95 -4.05
C ASN A 66 -8.79 -3.27 -4.24
N GLY A 67 -7.58 -3.39 -3.68
CA GLY A 67 -6.78 -4.60 -3.78
C GLY A 67 -7.51 -5.82 -3.22
N PHE A 68 -8.11 -5.70 -2.04
CA PHE A 68 -8.93 -6.76 -1.46
C PHE A 68 -10.22 -7.02 -2.26
N ALA A 69 -10.97 -5.97 -2.62
CA ALA A 69 -12.26 -6.11 -3.30
C ALA A 69 -12.15 -6.72 -4.71
N HIS A 70 -11.00 -6.53 -5.36
CA HIS A 70 -10.75 -7.05 -6.71
C HIS A 70 -9.85 -8.30 -6.72
N GLY A 71 -9.53 -8.87 -5.56
CA GLY A 71 -8.69 -10.08 -5.45
C GLY A 71 -7.25 -9.88 -5.93
N ARG A 72 -6.75 -8.64 -5.95
CA ARG A 72 -5.40 -8.29 -6.41
C ARG A 72 -4.39 -8.39 -5.27
N PHE A 73 -4.37 -9.56 -4.63
CA PHE A 73 -3.43 -9.80 -3.56
C PHE A 73 -3.02 -11.26 -3.49
N CYS A 74 -1.82 -11.49 -2.95
CA CYS A 74 -1.35 -12.80 -2.53
C CYS A 74 -1.12 -12.77 -1.01
N ALA A 75 -1.39 -13.90 -0.35
CA ALA A 75 -1.13 -14.07 1.07
C ALA A 75 -0.11 -15.19 1.27
N PHE A 76 0.90 -14.96 2.11
CA PHE A 76 1.93 -15.94 2.42
C PHE A 76 2.32 -15.88 3.90
N LYS A 77 2.84 -16.98 4.44
CA LYS A 77 3.33 -17.05 5.82
C LYS A 77 4.83 -16.79 5.85
N SER A 78 5.27 -15.88 6.71
CA SER A 78 6.70 -15.63 6.92
C SER A 78 6.94 -15.00 8.28
N LYS A 79 8.00 -15.44 8.98
CA LYS A 79 8.38 -14.96 10.33
C LYS A 79 7.21 -15.00 11.34
N GLY A 80 6.38 -16.03 11.27
CA GLY A 80 5.25 -16.24 12.21
C GLY A 80 4.02 -15.34 11.97
N ASP A 81 3.97 -14.59 10.88
CA ASP A 81 2.81 -13.75 10.51
C ASP A 81 2.30 -14.09 9.11
N ILE A 82 1.08 -13.66 8.80
CA ILE A 82 0.52 -13.66 7.45
C ILE A 82 0.86 -12.31 6.82
N TRP A 83 1.45 -12.34 5.65
CA TRP A 83 1.78 -11.18 4.85
C TRP A 83 0.84 -11.08 3.67
N PHE A 84 0.46 -9.86 3.33
CA PHE A 84 -0.29 -9.54 2.12
C PHE A 84 0.60 -8.73 1.18
N ALA A 85 0.81 -9.24 -0.03
CA ALA A 85 1.30 -8.48 -1.16
C ALA A 85 0.09 -8.07 -2.01
N ILE A 86 -0.19 -6.78 -2.07
CA ILE A 86 -1.42 -6.21 -2.64
C ILE A 86 -1.04 -5.27 -3.77
N GLU A 87 -1.74 -5.36 -4.89
CA GLU A 87 -1.65 -4.41 -5.98
C GLU A 87 -2.98 -3.71 -6.22
N ASP A 88 -2.90 -2.45 -6.63
CA ASP A 88 -4.03 -1.76 -7.23
C ASP A 88 -3.66 -1.19 -8.59
N VAL A 89 -4.64 -1.16 -9.48
CA VAL A 89 -4.48 -0.68 -10.85
C VAL A 89 -5.65 0.22 -11.22
N ALA A 90 -5.35 1.31 -11.91
CA ALA A 90 -6.35 2.18 -12.51
C ALA A 90 -6.49 1.90 -14.01
N GLY A 91 -7.74 1.98 -14.48
CA GLY A 91 -8.05 2.03 -15.91
C GLY A 91 -7.76 3.41 -16.51
N LYS A 92 -7.98 3.51 -17.81
CA LYS A 92 -7.71 4.67 -18.67
C LYS A 92 -8.19 6.00 -18.06
N ARG A 93 -7.38 7.06 -18.21
CA ARG A 93 -7.88 8.45 -18.27
C ARG A 93 -8.19 8.77 -19.74
N LYS A 94 -9.20 9.61 -19.98
CA LYS A 94 -9.77 9.86 -21.33
C LYS A 94 -8.73 10.31 -22.38
N ASP A 95 -7.61 10.89 -21.93
CA ASP A 95 -6.59 11.50 -22.78
C ASP A 95 -5.19 10.87 -22.58
N ASP A 96 -5.16 9.60 -22.21
CA ASP A 96 -3.90 8.92 -21.88
C ASP A 96 -3.20 8.33 -23.13
N PRO A 97 -2.00 8.81 -23.52
CA PRO A 97 -1.28 8.31 -24.68
C PRO A 97 -0.84 6.83 -24.56
N ALA A 98 -0.88 6.24 -23.37
CA ALA A 98 -0.46 4.85 -23.13
C ALA A 98 -1.49 3.78 -23.52
N GLY A 99 -2.60 4.13 -24.18
CA GLY A 99 -3.58 3.15 -24.70
C GLY A 99 -4.36 2.41 -23.59
N ASP A 100 -4.79 1.17 -23.84
CA ASP A 100 -5.63 0.35 -22.94
C ASP A 100 -4.85 -0.35 -21.81
N ILE A 101 -3.66 0.13 -21.49
CA ILE A 101 -2.78 -0.49 -20.50
C ILE A 101 -3.23 -0.07 -19.09
N LYS A 102 -3.55 -1.07 -18.25
CA LYS A 102 -3.81 -0.85 -16.82
C LYS A 102 -2.54 -0.31 -16.15
N ARG A 103 -2.66 0.78 -15.41
CA ARG A 103 -1.54 1.41 -14.71
C ARG A 103 -1.50 0.97 -13.26
N LEU A 104 -0.35 0.50 -12.79
CA LEU A 104 -0.12 0.20 -11.38
C LEU A 104 -0.21 1.50 -10.57
N THR A 105 -1.17 1.55 -9.65
CA THR A 105 -1.43 2.71 -8.79
C THR A 105 -1.14 2.44 -7.33
N ALA A 106 -0.96 1.18 -6.93
CA ALA A 106 -0.37 0.85 -5.64
C ALA A 106 0.30 -0.53 -5.66
N ARG A 107 1.35 -0.67 -4.84
CA ARG A 107 1.92 -1.94 -4.42
C ARG A 107 2.21 -1.87 -2.93
N ILE A 108 1.65 -2.79 -2.17
CA ILE A 108 1.65 -2.74 -0.71
C ILE A 108 2.04 -4.11 -0.18
N LEU A 109 3.07 -4.15 0.64
CA LEU A 109 3.47 -5.31 1.41
C LEU A 109 3.24 -5.02 2.89
N ILE A 110 2.32 -5.76 3.52
CA ILE A 110 1.89 -5.47 4.89
C ILE A 110 1.55 -6.75 5.66
N LYS A 111 1.81 -6.74 6.97
CA LYS A 111 1.43 -7.84 7.86
C LYS A 111 -0.05 -7.78 8.21
N ASN A 112 -0.66 -8.96 8.36
CA ASN A 112 -1.99 -9.11 8.93
C ASN A 112 -2.04 -8.51 10.35
N SER A 113 -1.03 -8.76 11.19
CA SER A 113 -0.99 -8.17 12.54
C SER A 113 -0.99 -6.63 12.53
N THR A 114 -0.34 -6.01 11.56
CA THR A 114 -0.35 -4.54 11.38
C THR A 114 -1.74 -4.05 10.97
N LEU A 115 -2.40 -4.71 10.00
CA LEU A 115 -3.78 -4.39 9.63
C LEU A 115 -4.73 -4.51 10.83
N CYS A 116 -4.62 -5.57 11.63
CA CYS A 116 -5.42 -5.72 12.85
C CYS A 116 -5.16 -4.61 13.88
N LYS A 117 -3.91 -4.18 14.05
CA LYS A 117 -3.58 -3.01 14.91
C LYS A 117 -4.21 -1.74 14.38
N TRP A 118 -4.17 -1.52 13.06
CA TRP A 118 -4.82 -0.36 12.43
C TRP A 118 -6.34 -0.38 12.65
N MET A 119 -6.99 -1.53 12.50
CA MET A 119 -8.42 -1.66 12.80
C MET A 119 -8.73 -1.27 14.25
N LYS A 120 -7.92 -1.73 15.21
CA LYS A 120 -8.07 -1.36 16.63
C LYS A 120 -7.90 0.15 16.84
N LEU A 121 -6.87 0.76 16.26
CA LEU A 121 -6.61 2.20 16.33
C LEU A 121 -7.75 3.05 15.76
N ILE A 122 -8.30 2.64 14.62
CA ILE A 122 -9.42 3.34 13.98
C ILE A 122 -10.69 3.23 14.85
N LYS A 123 -10.98 2.03 15.37
CA LYS A 123 -12.13 1.79 16.25
C LYS A 123 -12.04 2.55 17.57
N ALA A 124 -10.84 2.71 18.12
CA ALA A 124 -10.62 3.50 19.33
C ALA A 124 -10.91 5.00 19.13
N GLY A 125 -10.88 5.49 17.89
CA GLY A 125 -11.15 6.89 17.58
C GLY A 125 -9.96 7.82 17.92
N PRO A 126 -10.16 9.15 17.78
CA PRO A 126 -9.18 10.13 18.23
C PRO A 126 -9.01 10.07 19.75
N ASP A 127 -7.79 10.33 20.24
CA ASP A 127 -7.61 10.50 21.68
C ASP A 127 -8.39 11.75 22.08
N ILE A 128 -9.36 11.59 22.99
CA ILE A 128 -10.00 12.73 23.63
C ILE A 128 -8.94 13.27 24.60
N ARG A 129 -8.28 14.36 24.20
CA ARG A 129 -7.43 15.17 25.08
C ARG A 129 -8.02 16.56 25.13
#